data_AF-A0A841FBX6-F1
#
_entry.id   AF-A0A841FBX6-F1
#
_cell.length_a   1.000
_cell.length_b   1.000
_cell.length_c   1.000
_cell.angle_alpha   90.00
_cell.angle_beta   90.00
_cell.angle_gamma   90.00
#
_symmetry.space_group_name_H-M   'P 1'
#
loop_
_entity.id
_entity.type
_entity.pdbx_description
1 polymer ?
#
loop_
_entity_poly.entity_id
_entity_poly.type
_entity_poly.pdbx_seq_one_letter_code
_entity_poly.pdbx_strand_id
1 'polypeptide(L)' 'MSRIDARLQELGIILPRSSAPAGKYANAVIVNGMMIIDSIFHVEA' A
#
# COMPACT_ATOMS: atom_id res chain seq x y z
N MET A 1 -14.73 1.53 11.89
CA MET A 1 -13.28 1.29 12.06
C MET A 1 -13.03 -0.19 11.85
N SER A 2 -12.12 -0.60 10.96
CA SER A 2 -11.80 -2.02 10.80
C SER A 2 -10.87 -2.50 11.92
N ARG A 3 -10.81 -3.82 12.18
CA ARG A 3 -9.88 -4.41 13.14
C ARG A 3 -8.40 -4.13 12.78
N ILE A 4 -8.09 -4.04 11.49
CA ILE A 4 -6.74 -3.75 11.00
C ILE A 4 -6.38 -2.31 11.33
N ASP A 5 -7.28 -1.35 11.08
CA ASP A 5 -7.05 0.06 11.38
C ASP A 5 -6.80 0.29 12.88
N ALA A 6 -7.61 -0.35 13.74
CA ALA A 6 -7.43 -0.28 15.18
C ALA A 6 -6.06 -0.84 15.62
N ARG A 7 -5.63 -1.96 15.03
CA ARG A 7 -4.34 -2.56 15.34
C ARG A 7 -3.15 -1.70 14.88
N LEU A 8 -3.25 -1.09 13.70
CA LEU A 8 -2.22 -0.16 13.20
C LEU A 8 -2.10 1.06 14.14
N GLN A 9 -3.23 1.59 14.60
CA GLN A 9 -3.26 2.71 15.53
C GLN A 9 -2.66 2.36 16.90
N GLU A 10 -2.98 1.19 17.47
CA GLU A 10 -2.37 0.69 18.71
C GLU A 10 -0.84 0.54 18.61
N LEU A 11 -0.35 0.14 17.44
CA LEU A 11 1.08 -0.01 17.17
C LEU A 11 1.78 1.32 16.84
N GLY A 12 1.04 2.43 16.76
CA GLY A 12 1.57 3.72 16.34
C GLY A 12 2.01 3.76 14.88
N ILE A 13 1.53 2.85 14.03
CA ILE A 13 1.88 2.75 12.61
C ILE A 13 0.93 3.63 11.81
N ILE A 14 1.49 4.60 11.09
CA ILE A 14 0.76 5.42 10.12
C ILE A 14 1.03 4.85 8.73
N LEU A 15 -0.01 4.51 7.98
CA LEU A 15 0.15 4.06 6.60
C LEU A 15 0.69 5.22 5.74
N PRO A 16 1.81 5.03 5.02
CA PRO A 16 2.36 6.05 4.16
C PRO A 16 1.45 6.30 2.96
N ARG A 17 1.63 7.45 2.31
CA ARG A 17 1.05 7.66 0.97
C ARG A 17 1.74 6.70 -0.01
N SER A 18 0.98 6.13 -0.94
CA SER A 18 1.54 5.26 -1.97
C SER A 18 2.61 6.00 -2.78
N SER A 19 3.75 5.33 -3.02
CA SER A 19 4.82 5.84 -3.87
C SER A 19 4.34 5.97 -5.31
N ALA A 20 5.00 6.81 -6.11
CA ALA A 20 4.84 6.70 -7.56
C ALA A 20 5.43 5.35 -8.04
N PRO A 21 4.88 4.75 -9.10
CA PRO A 21 5.50 3.58 -9.72
C PRO A 21 6.90 3.94 -10.23
N ALA A 22 7.86 3.00 -10.13
CA ALA A 22 9.24 3.24 -10.59
C ALA A 22 9.38 3.28 -12.12
N GLY A 23 8.27 3.14 -12.86
CA GLY A 23 8.20 3.19 -14.31
C GLY A 23 6.78 3.47 -14.82
N LYS A 24 6.55 3.27 -16.13
CA LYS A 24 5.24 3.49 -16.78
C LYS A 24 4.29 2.30 -16.57
N TYR A 25 3.99 1.98 -15.33
CA TYR A 25 3.07 0.92 -14.93
C TYR A 25 2.25 1.36 -13.72
N ALA A 26 1.19 0.62 -13.38
CA ALA A 26 0.36 0.91 -12.19
C ALA A 26 0.91 0.17 -10.95
N ASN A 27 0.82 0.79 -9.77
CA ASN A 27 1.25 0.17 -8.51
C ASN A 27 0.46 -1.09 -8.12
N ALA A 28 -0.76 -1.23 -8.66
CA ALA A 28 -1.55 -2.43 -8.51
C ALA A 28 -2.46 -2.63 -9.73
N VAL A 29 -2.75 -3.90 -10.05
CA VAL A 29 -3.72 -4.30 -11.07
C VAL A 29 -4.62 -5.41 -10.52
N ILE A 30 -5.85 -5.48 -11.01
CA ILE A 30 -6.79 -6.56 -10.64
C ILE A 30 -7.01 -7.45 -11.86
N VAL A 31 -6.70 -8.73 -11.74
CA VAL A 31 -6.88 -9.73 -12.82
C VAL A 31 -7.55 -10.97 -12.23
N ASN A 32 -8.67 -11.40 -12.82
CA ASN A 32 -9.44 -12.57 -12.38
C ASN A 32 -9.79 -12.55 -10.88
N GLY A 33 -10.09 -11.36 -10.33
CA GLY A 33 -10.42 -11.19 -8.90
C GLY A 33 -9.21 -11.16 -7.97
N MET A 34 -7.99 -11.27 -8.47
CA MET A 34 -6.75 -11.16 -7.70
C MET A 34 -6.15 -9.77 -7.85
N MET A 35 -5.84 -9.10 -6.74
CA MET A 35 -5.06 -7.87 -6.74
C MET A 35 -3.57 -8.21 -6.72
N ILE A 36 -2.86 -7.81 -7.77
CA ILE A 36 -1.40 -7.92 -7.86
C ILE A 36 -0.83 -6.54 -7.56
N ILE A 37 0.02 -6.45 -6.54
CA ILE A 37 0.69 -5.22 -6.13
C ILE A 37 2.12 -5.29 -6.67
N ASP A 38 2.60 -4.21 -7.29
CA ASP A 38 4.00 -4.09 -7.73
C ASP A 38 4.93 -3.90 -6.51
N SER A 39 6.22 -3.71 -6.77
CA SER A 39 7.23 -3.39 -5.77
C SER A 39 6.83 -2.21 -4.90
N ILE A 40 6.78 -2.44 -3.58
CA ILE A 40 6.55 -1.41 -2.57
C ILE A 40 7.92 -0.88 -2.13
N PHE A 41 8.10 0.43 -2.25
CA PHE A 41 9.31 1.12 -1.80
C PHE A 41 9.00 2.00 -0.59
N HIS A 42 9.97 2.09 0.32
CA HIS A 42 9.95 3.12 1.35
C HIS A 42 10.24 4.47 0.69
N VAL A 43 9.35 5.44 0.88
CA VAL A 43 9.51 6.80 0.36
C VAL A 43 9.64 7.74 1.55
N GLU A 44 10.82 8.34 1.69
CA GLU A 44 11.05 9.47 2.60
C GLU A 44 10.44 10.73 1.98
N ALA A 45 9.80 11.56 2.80
CA ALA A 45 9.17 12.82 2.40
C ALA A 45 10.16 13.99 2.39
#